data_AF-A0A7S0Z9D5-F1
#
_entry.id   AF-A0A7S0Z9D5-F1
#
_cell.length_a   1.000
_cell.length_b   1.000
_cell.length_c   1.000
_cell.angle_alpha   90.00
_cell.angle_beta   90.00
_cell.angle_gamma   90.00
#
_symmetry.space_group_name_H-M   'P 1'
#
loop_
_entity.id
_entity.type
_entity.pdbx_description
1 polymer ?
#
loop_
_entity_poly.entity_id
_entity_poly.type
_entity_poly.pdbx_seq_one_letter_code
_entity_poly.pdbx_strand_id
1 'polypeptide(L)'
;QKQGAEAVRECLTTAEGFPLRGLFRFSEFAPEIESYFNMSAANELRGVSSGWKNVDNHYRIVPGELTVVTGVPNSGKSEWVDALMCNLAVQHGWSFALCSLENKVHEHARKLVEKYVGE
;
A
#
# COMPACT_ATOMS: atom_id res chain seq x y z
N GLN A 1 44.83 31.86 -14.53
CA GLN A 1 44.19 30.97 -13.53
C GLN A 1 44.39 31.59 -12.16
N LYS A 2 43.38 32.25 -11.59
CA LYS A 2 43.53 32.92 -10.28
C LYS A 2 42.25 32.77 -9.46
N GLN A 3 42.00 31.56 -8.98
CA GLN A 3 41.24 31.35 -7.75
C GLN A 3 41.78 30.07 -7.11
N GLY A 4 42.98 30.15 -6.51
CA GLY A 4 43.62 29.03 -5.84
C GLY A 4 43.14 28.92 -4.39
N ALA A 5 43.93 29.50 -3.46
CA ALA A 5 43.60 29.48 -2.04
C ALA A 5 42.25 30.15 -1.70
N GLU A 6 41.89 31.23 -2.40
CA GLU A 6 40.57 31.89 -2.21
C GLU A 6 39.41 30.95 -2.52
N ALA A 7 39.43 30.23 -3.66
CA ALA A 7 38.34 29.32 -4.03
C ALA A 7 38.21 28.16 -3.04
N VAL A 8 39.33 27.59 -2.59
CA VAL A 8 39.31 26.52 -1.59
C VAL A 8 38.73 27.03 -0.26
N ARG A 9 39.10 28.24 0.15
CA ARG A 9 38.54 28.87 1.36
C ARG A 9 37.05 29.13 1.21
N GLU A 10 36.62 29.65 0.07
CA GLU A 10 35.22 29.90 -0.24
C GLU A 10 34.40 28.60 -0.20
N CYS A 11 34.84 27.54 -0.91
CA CYS A 11 34.19 26.23 -0.89
C CYS A 11 34.08 25.62 0.51
N LEU A 12 35.07 25.84 1.39
CA LEU A 12 35.00 25.36 2.78
C LEU A 12 34.03 26.20 3.63
N THR A 13 33.97 27.51 3.42
CA THR A 13 33.08 28.41 4.18
C THR A 13 31.63 28.37 3.72
N THR A 14 31.37 28.07 2.45
CA THR A 14 30.02 27.98 1.86
C THR A 14 29.55 26.54 1.69
N ALA A 15 30.35 25.55 2.12
CA ALA A 15 29.93 24.15 2.13
C ALA A 15 28.71 24.00 3.03
N GLU A 16 27.54 23.91 2.41
CA GLU A 16 26.35 23.40 3.08
C GLU A 16 26.59 21.92 3.39
N GLY A 17 26.33 21.53 4.64
CA GLY A 17 26.47 20.14 5.05
C GLY A 17 25.68 19.24 4.11
N PHE A 18 26.31 18.18 3.61
CA PHE A 18 25.63 17.21 2.74
C PHE A 18 24.34 16.77 3.45
N PRO A 19 23.16 16.92 2.82
CA PRO A 19 21.92 16.60 3.48
C PRO A 19 21.98 15.14 3.91
N LEU A 20 21.85 14.92 5.23
CA LEU A 20 21.74 13.57 5.77
C LEU A 20 20.49 12.96 5.15
N ARG A 21 20.68 11.96 4.27
CA ARG A 21 19.56 11.26 3.64
C ARG A 21 18.65 10.72 4.74
N GLY A 22 17.40 11.18 4.75
CA GLY A 22 16.39 10.79 5.74
C GLY A 22 16.16 11.79 6.88
N LEU A 23 16.84 12.94 6.92
CA LEU A 23 16.51 14.00 7.86
C LEU A 23 15.49 14.96 7.23
N PHE A 24 14.27 14.97 7.76
CA PHE A 24 13.19 15.83 7.30
C PHE A 24 12.76 16.78 8.41
N ARG A 25 12.42 18.02 8.05
CA ARG A 25 11.76 18.94 8.99
C ARG A 25 10.27 18.70 8.94
N PHE A 26 9.59 18.81 10.09
CA PHE A 26 8.13 18.65 10.13
C PHE A 26 7.41 19.59 9.14
N SER A 27 7.93 20.82 8.96
CA SER A 27 7.41 21.80 8.01
C SER A 27 7.44 21.36 6.55
N GLU A 28 8.33 20.43 6.19
CA GLU A 28 8.44 19.91 4.81
C GLU A 28 7.26 18.99 4.47
N PHE A 29 6.57 18.43 5.47
CA PHE A 29 5.36 17.62 5.27
C PHE A 29 4.08 18.46 5.21
N ALA A 30 4.13 19.77 5.46
CA ALA A 30 2.93 20.60 5.48
C ALA A 30 2.08 20.50 4.19
N PRO A 31 2.67 20.48 2.98
CA PRO A 31 1.90 20.31 1.74
C PRO A 31 1.23 18.93 1.61
N GLU A 32 1.88 17.86 2.08
CA GLU A 32 1.31 16.50 2.08
C GLU A 32 0.19 16.38 3.11
N ILE A 33 0.35 16.98 4.28
CA ILE A 33 -0.67 17.03 5.32
C ILE A 33 -1.87 17.84 4.82
N GLU A 34 -1.64 18.99 4.21
CA GLU A 34 -2.70 19.81 3.62
C GLU A 34 -3.43 19.07 2.50
N SER A 35 -2.73 18.33 1.62
CA SER A 35 -3.37 17.55 0.57
C SER A 35 -4.20 16.37 1.12
N TYR A 36 -3.71 15.74 2.20
CA TYR A 36 -4.43 14.71 2.95
C TYR A 36 -5.72 15.25 3.55
N PHE A 37 -5.67 16.39 4.26
CA PHE A 37 -6.83 16.98 4.92
C PHE A 37 -7.82 17.64 3.94
N ASN A 38 -7.33 18.29 2.88
CA ASN A 38 -8.16 18.95 1.87
C ASN A 38 -8.77 17.97 0.86
N MET A 39 -8.56 16.66 1.04
CA MET A 39 -9.15 15.60 0.21
C MET A 39 -8.83 15.71 -1.30
N SER A 40 -7.81 16.48 -1.70
CA SER A 40 -7.39 16.55 -3.11
C SER A 40 -6.73 15.24 -3.57
N ALA A 41 -6.10 14.51 -2.65
CA ALA A 41 -5.56 13.16 -2.82
C ALA A 41 -6.55 12.04 -2.41
N ALA A 42 -7.82 12.37 -2.12
CA ALA A 42 -8.75 11.47 -1.43
C ALA A 42 -9.10 10.17 -2.18
N ASN A 43 -8.73 9.99 -3.44
CA ASN A 43 -8.98 8.73 -4.12
C ASN A 43 -7.94 7.65 -3.80
N GLU A 44 -6.66 8.01 -3.62
CA GLU A 44 -5.61 7.01 -3.39
C GLU A 44 -5.59 6.52 -1.94
N LEU A 45 -5.84 7.42 -0.99
CA LEU A 45 -5.81 7.12 0.46
C LEU A 45 -7.10 6.50 1.01
N ARG A 46 -8.24 6.59 0.30
CA ARG A 46 -9.51 6.01 0.78
C ARG A 46 -9.63 4.51 0.56
N GLY A 47 -8.69 3.93 -0.17
CA GLY A 47 -8.71 2.53 -0.55
C GLY A 47 -9.84 2.17 -1.52
N VAL A 48 -9.74 0.98 -2.09
CA VAL A 48 -10.74 0.41 -3.00
C VAL A 48 -11.80 -0.37 -2.22
N SER A 49 -12.99 -0.46 -2.81
CA SER A 49 -14.08 -1.28 -2.26
C SER A 49 -13.67 -2.75 -2.19
N SER A 50 -14.03 -3.41 -1.08
CA SER A 50 -13.91 -4.85 -0.87
C SER A 50 -14.89 -5.68 -1.70
N GLY A 51 -15.86 -5.03 -2.36
CA GLY A 51 -17.01 -5.67 -3.01
C GLY A 51 -18.19 -5.94 -2.07
N TRP A 52 -18.04 -5.73 -0.76
CA TRP A 52 -19.12 -5.89 0.22
C TRP A 52 -19.43 -4.57 0.93
N LYS A 53 -20.65 -4.05 0.73
CA LYS A 53 -21.08 -2.74 1.29
C LYS A 53 -20.96 -2.66 2.81
N ASN A 54 -21.24 -3.75 3.52
CA ASN A 54 -21.14 -3.80 4.98
C ASN A 54 -19.68 -3.76 5.46
N VAL A 55 -18.74 -4.34 4.70
CA VAL A 55 -17.31 -4.28 5.02
C VAL A 55 -16.76 -2.90 4.68
N ASP A 56 -17.13 -2.33 3.54
CA ASP A 56 -16.67 -1.01 3.07
C ASP A 56 -16.99 0.15 4.01
N ASN A 57 -17.97 -0.01 4.89
CA ASN A 57 -18.31 0.97 5.92
C ASN A 57 -17.28 1.02 7.06
N HIS A 58 -16.49 -0.05 7.22
CA HIS A 58 -15.53 -0.21 8.30
C HIS A 58 -14.10 -0.35 7.80
N TYR A 59 -13.92 -0.88 6.60
CA TYR A 59 -12.62 -1.22 6.04
C TYR A 59 -12.64 -1.16 4.51
N ARG A 60 -11.64 -0.50 3.95
CA ARG A 60 -11.35 -0.48 2.51
C ARG A 60 -9.89 -0.83 2.29
N ILE A 61 -9.59 -1.37 1.12
CA ILE A 61 -8.28 -1.95 0.84
C ILE A 61 -7.38 -0.87 0.24
N VAL A 62 -6.30 -0.52 0.92
CA VAL A 62 -5.34 0.49 0.47
C VAL A 62 -4.11 -0.21 -0.13
N PRO A 63 -3.73 0.05 -1.40
CA PRO A 63 -2.48 -0.45 -1.96
C PRO A 63 -1.26 -0.05 -1.12
N GLY A 64 -0.33 -0.96 -0.90
CA GLY A 64 0.88 -0.71 -0.13
C GLY A 64 0.75 -0.92 1.39
N GLU A 65 -0.46 -1.17 1.89
CA GLU A 65 -0.69 -1.51 3.29
C GLU A 65 -0.70 -3.04 3.55
N LEU A 66 -0.35 -3.43 4.78
CA LEU A 66 -0.44 -4.81 5.25
C LEU A 66 -1.83 -5.07 5.85
N THR A 67 -2.60 -5.96 5.22
CA THR A 67 -3.88 -6.44 5.76
C THR A 67 -3.72 -7.80 6.41
N VAL A 68 -4.09 -7.91 7.69
CA VAL A 68 -4.00 -9.16 8.47
C VAL A 68 -5.41 -9.65 8.81
N VAL A 69 -5.72 -10.88 8.41
CA VAL A 69 -7.01 -11.53 8.74
C VAL A 69 -6.78 -12.62 9.78
N THR A 70 -7.43 -12.50 10.93
CA THR A 70 -7.30 -13.42 12.06
C THR A 70 -8.66 -13.83 12.62
N GLY A 71 -8.70 -14.89 13.42
CA GLY A 71 -9.92 -15.50 13.94
C GLY A 71 -9.71 -16.97 14.30
N VAL A 72 -10.69 -17.55 15.00
CA VAL A 72 -10.63 -18.94 15.50
C VAL A 72 -10.46 -19.96 14.36
N PRO A 73 -9.86 -21.13 14.60
CA PRO A 73 -9.80 -22.19 13.60
C PRO A 73 -11.17 -22.51 13.01
N ASN A 74 -11.22 -22.87 11.72
CA ASN A 74 -12.45 -23.15 10.97
C ASN A 74 -13.47 -22.00 10.87
N SER A 75 -13.09 -20.75 11.14
CA SER A 75 -13.96 -19.58 11.00
C SER A 75 -14.13 -19.05 9.56
N GLY A 76 -13.62 -19.76 8.56
CA GLY A 76 -13.74 -19.35 7.15
C GLY A 76 -12.77 -18.24 6.70
N LYS A 77 -11.67 -17.98 7.42
CA LYS A 77 -10.69 -16.93 7.06
C LYS A 77 -10.15 -17.07 5.63
N SER A 78 -9.67 -18.26 5.28
CA SER A 78 -9.08 -18.53 3.96
C SER A 78 -10.14 -18.33 2.86
N GLU A 79 -11.36 -18.80 3.10
CA GLU A 79 -12.48 -18.61 2.16
C GLU A 79 -12.86 -17.13 2.01
N TRP A 80 -12.84 -16.37 3.10
CA TRP A 80 -13.10 -14.93 3.08
C TRP A 80 -12.01 -14.15 2.33
N VAL A 81 -10.73 -14.47 2.56
CA VAL A 81 -9.60 -13.84 1.87
C VAL A 81 -9.65 -14.15 0.38
N ASP A 82 -9.92 -15.39 0.01
CA ASP A 82 -10.10 -15.78 -1.39
C ASP A 82 -11.24 -15.00 -2.07
N ALA A 83 -12.38 -14.85 -1.40
CA ALA A 83 -13.50 -14.10 -1.96
C ALA A 83 -13.19 -12.60 -2.10
N LEU A 84 -12.45 -12.04 -1.15
CA LEU A 84 -11.94 -10.67 -1.24
C LEU A 84 -10.99 -10.52 -2.43
N MET A 85 -10.04 -11.44 -2.61
CA MET A 85 -9.10 -11.41 -3.74
C MET A 85 -9.84 -11.50 -5.07
N CYS A 86 -10.86 -12.37 -5.19
CA CYS A 86 -11.72 -12.42 -6.37
C CYS A 86 -12.41 -11.07 -6.62
N ASN A 87 -13.04 -10.46 -5.62
CA ASN A 87 -13.68 -9.15 -5.77
C ASN A 87 -12.70 -8.09 -6.26
N LEU A 88 -11.49 -8.03 -5.67
CA LEU A 88 -10.45 -7.08 -6.04
C LEU A 88 -9.94 -7.31 -7.47
N ALA A 89 -9.76 -8.56 -7.87
CA ALA A 89 -9.35 -8.92 -9.23
C ALA A 89 -10.41 -8.50 -10.25
N VAL A 90 -11.69 -8.78 -9.98
CA VAL A 90 -12.80 -8.48 -10.91
C VAL A 90 -13.11 -6.99 -10.99
N GLN A 91 -13.20 -6.31 -9.85
CA GLN A 91 -13.67 -4.92 -9.80
C GLN A 91 -12.57 -3.91 -10.07
N HIS A 92 -11.33 -4.21 -9.67
CA HIS A 92 -10.21 -3.27 -9.72
C HIS A 92 -9.03 -3.78 -10.54
N GLY A 93 -9.13 -4.97 -11.16
CA GLY A 93 -8.09 -5.51 -12.04
C GLY A 93 -6.81 -5.95 -11.31
N TRP A 94 -6.89 -6.24 -10.00
CA TRP A 94 -5.72 -6.61 -9.22
C TRP A 94 -5.17 -7.98 -9.62
N SER A 95 -3.84 -8.10 -9.61
CA SER A 95 -3.13 -9.36 -9.83
C SER A 95 -2.47 -9.81 -8.53
N PHE A 96 -2.64 -11.09 -8.17
CA PHE A 96 -2.18 -11.64 -6.90
C PHE A 96 -1.16 -12.75 -7.09
N ALA A 97 -0.15 -12.78 -6.21
CA ALA A 97 0.68 -13.94 -5.96
C ALA A 97 0.16 -14.64 -4.70
N LEU A 98 -0.05 -15.96 -4.77
CA LEU A 98 -0.63 -16.75 -3.68
C LEU A 98 0.42 -17.68 -3.09
N CYS A 99 0.54 -17.68 -1.77
CA CYS A 99 1.31 -18.66 -1.01
C CYS A 99 0.35 -19.39 -0.06
N SER A 100 -0.22 -20.50 -0.55
CA SER A 100 -1.16 -21.34 0.20
C SER A 100 -0.40 -22.52 0.79
N LEU A 101 -0.16 -22.51 2.10
CA LEU A 101 0.57 -23.58 2.79
C LEU A 101 -0.34 -24.74 3.23
N GLU A 102 -1.66 -24.51 3.26
CA GLU A 102 -2.65 -25.49 3.71
C GLU A 102 -3.30 -26.26 2.56
N ASN A 103 -3.51 -25.62 1.41
CA ASN A 103 -4.18 -26.24 0.26
C ASN A 103 -3.17 -26.60 -0.83
N LYS A 104 -3.38 -27.74 -1.51
CA LYS A 104 -2.65 -28.02 -2.75
C LYS A 104 -3.05 -27.02 -3.83
N VAL A 105 -2.10 -26.69 -4.71
CA VAL A 105 -2.29 -25.67 -5.77
C VAL A 105 -3.55 -25.93 -6.60
N HIS A 106 -3.79 -27.16 -7.05
CA HIS A 106 -4.96 -27.49 -7.87
C HIS A 106 -6.29 -27.34 -7.13
N GLU A 107 -6.33 -27.72 -5.85
CA GLU A 107 -7.53 -27.59 -5.02
C GLU A 107 -7.84 -26.12 -4.73
N HIS A 108 -6.80 -25.33 -4.44
CA HIS A 108 -6.96 -23.89 -4.23
C HIS A 108 -7.40 -23.17 -5.49
N ALA A 109 -6.83 -23.52 -6.65
CA ALA A 109 -7.25 -22.97 -7.94
C ALA A 109 -8.74 -23.26 -8.22
N ARG A 110 -9.22 -24.47 -7.92
CA ARG A 110 -10.64 -24.82 -8.08
C ARG A 110 -11.54 -23.94 -7.23
N LYS A 111 -11.20 -23.74 -5.95
CA LYS A 111 -11.95 -22.87 -5.03
C LYS A 111 -12.02 -21.42 -5.49
N LEU A 112 -10.96 -20.92 -6.14
CA LEU A 112 -10.95 -19.56 -6.68
C LEU A 112 -11.86 -19.43 -7.90
N VAL A 113 -11.92 -20.46 -8.75
CA VAL A 113 -12.83 -20.50 -9.90
C VAL A 113 -14.28 -20.55 -9.44
N GLU A 114 -14.62 -21.40 -8.46
CA GLU A 114 -15.96 -21.48 -7.84
C GLU A 114 -16.42 -20.08 -7.39
N LYS A 115 -15.58 -19.35 -6.64
CA LYS A 115 -15.86 -17.98 -6.19
C LYS A 115 -16.02 -16.96 -7.31
N TYR A 116 -15.26 -17.10 -8.39
CA TYR A 116 -15.35 -16.20 -9.55
C TYR A 116 -16.65 -16.40 -10.34
N VAL A 117 -17.09 -17.65 -10.48
CA VAL A 117 -18.32 -18.01 -11.20
C VAL A 117 -19.58 -17.79 -10.34
N GLY A 118 -19.45 -17.89 -9.02
CA GLY A 118 -20.55 -17.75 -8.07
C GLY A 118 -21.31 -19.05 -7.81
N GLU A 119 -20.66 -20.20 -8.00
CA GLU A 119 -21.16 -21.55 -7.69
C GLU A 119 -20.52 -22.14 -6.43
#